data_AF-A0AAV3Q3R7-F1
#
_entry.id   AF-A0AAV3Q3R7-F1
#
_cell.length_a   1.000
_cell.length_b   1.000
_cell.length_c   1.000
_cell.angle_alpha   90.00
_cell.angle_beta   90.00
_cell.angle_gamma   90.00
#
_symmetry.space_group_name_H-M   'P 1'
#
loop_
_entity.id
_entity.type
_entity.pdbx_description
1 polymer ?
#
loop_
_entity_poly.entity_id
_entity_poly.type
_entity_poly.pdbx_seq_one_letter_code
_entity_poly.pdbx_strand_id
1 'polypeptide(L)'
;MAYEAFIHRQLGPIAAKMSLLDKIMFLVVHMLDKVWHRLPVMLGLAYLGFRRHLHYRYNLIQVGNTQGKNYDLEEYSHRTPDGTCNHHKDDQVGSYGTLIGRNMPPSTTPYGISEDGLLEHNEKGIPISGDIRNFWAGFTLLHALFVREHNAICDMLKKHYPELDDEKLYQHARLVTLAVIAKVHTIDWTVELFKRDALLAGMRLNWYGFLGKSVKDLIGHKFGHITSGLVGLKRPKDHGSLTH
;
A
#
# COMPACT_ATOMS: atom_id res chain seq x y z
N MET A 1 -16.59 -11.24 31.93
CA MET A 1 -16.84 -12.69 31.77
C MET A 1 -17.57 -13.07 30.47
N ALA A 2 -18.47 -12.24 29.90
CA ALA A 2 -19.14 -12.59 28.63
C ALA A 2 -18.26 -12.47 27.36
N TYR A 3 -17.26 -11.57 27.34
CA TYR A 3 -16.44 -11.27 26.16
C TYR A 3 -15.61 -12.46 25.63
N GLU A 4 -15.01 -13.24 26.52
CA GLU A 4 -14.10 -14.34 26.13
C GLU A 4 -14.83 -15.57 25.60
N ALA A 5 -16.12 -15.73 25.91
CA ALA A 5 -16.91 -16.88 25.47
C ALA A 5 -17.25 -16.86 23.97
N PHE A 6 -17.26 -15.67 23.34
CA PHE A 6 -17.62 -15.49 21.93
C PHE A 6 -16.43 -15.36 20.99
N ILE A 7 -15.21 -15.35 21.51
CA ILE A 7 -13.99 -15.17 20.72
C ILE A 7 -13.30 -16.52 20.57
N HIS A 8 -12.93 -16.86 19.33
CA HIS A 8 -12.13 -18.06 19.08
C HIS A 8 -10.86 -18.06 19.94
N ARG A 9 -10.57 -19.16 20.64
CA ARG A 9 -9.49 -19.27 21.65
C ARG A 9 -8.13 -18.75 21.17
N GLN A 10 -7.79 -18.96 19.90
CA GLN A 10 -6.52 -18.50 19.31
C GLN A 10 -6.42 -16.97 19.15
N LEU A 11 -7.55 -16.25 19.17
CA LEU A 11 -7.61 -14.80 19.07
C LEU A 11 -7.57 -14.11 20.44
N GLY A 12 -7.64 -14.87 21.54
CA GLY A 12 -7.57 -14.36 22.91
C GLY A 12 -6.34 -13.47 23.17
N PRO A 13 -5.10 -13.92 22.83
CA PRO A 13 -3.89 -13.13 23.08
C PRO A 13 -3.86 -11.78 22.37
N ILE A 14 -4.38 -11.69 21.13
CA ILE A 14 -4.43 -10.43 20.39
C ILE A 14 -5.56 -9.54 20.91
N ALA A 15 -6.72 -10.13 21.21
CA ALA A 15 -7.87 -9.42 21.79
C ALA A 15 -7.54 -8.81 23.16
N ALA A 16 -6.68 -9.45 23.97
CA ALA A 16 -6.25 -8.93 25.26
C ALA A 16 -5.50 -7.59 25.15
N LYS A 17 -4.73 -7.38 24.07
CA LYS A 17 -3.95 -6.16 23.80
C LYS A 17 -4.80 -5.00 23.27
N MET A 18 -6.07 -5.24 22.94
CA MET A 18 -6.93 -4.26 22.31
C MET A 18 -7.50 -3.24 23.30
N SER A 19 -7.62 -1.99 22.85
CA SER A 19 -8.40 -0.97 23.56
C SER A 19 -9.89 -1.36 23.64
N LEU A 20 -10.67 -0.76 24.54
CA LEU A 20 -12.11 -1.08 24.65
C LEU A 20 -12.86 -0.85 23.33
N LEU A 21 -12.57 0.25 22.63
CA LEU A 21 -13.18 0.56 21.34
C LEU A 21 -12.80 -0.48 20.28
N ASP A 22 -11.52 -0.87 20.22
CA ASP A 22 -11.06 -1.89 19.27
C ASP A 22 -11.66 -3.26 19.58
N LYS A 23 -11.89 -3.60 20.85
CA LYS A 23 -12.61 -4.83 21.24
C LYS A 23 -14.04 -4.85 20.73
N ILE A 24 -14.75 -3.72 20.78
CA ILE A 24 -16.10 -3.59 20.23
C ILE A 24 -16.06 -3.77 18.70
N MET A 25 -15.15 -3.07 18.01
CA MET A 25 -14.99 -3.23 16.56
C MET A 25 -14.62 -4.67 16.18
N PHE A 26 -13.73 -5.30 16.95
CA PHE A 26 -13.30 -6.67 16.75
C PHE A 26 -14.46 -7.65 16.91
N LEU A 27 -15.32 -7.48 17.93
CA LEU A 27 -16.53 -8.29 18.07
C LEU A 27 -17.47 -8.13 16.87
N VAL A 28 -17.72 -6.90 16.42
CA VAL A 28 -18.57 -6.64 15.25
C VAL A 28 -18.00 -7.34 14.00
N VAL A 29 -16.69 -7.21 13.76
CA VAL A 29 -16.00 -7.90 12.67
C VAL A 29 -16.14 -9.42 12.84
N HIS A 30 -15.82 -9.96 14.01
CA HIS A 30 -15.83 -11.40 14.27
C HIS A 30 -17.21 -12.03 14.04
N MET A 31 -18.29 -11.35 14.46
CA MET A 31 -19.66 -11.80 14.24
C MET A 31 -20.07 -11.79 12.77
N LEU A 32 -19.49 -10.91 11.97
CA LEU A 32 -19.83 -10.71 10.55
C LEU A 32 -18.86 -11.40 9.58
N ASP A 33 -17.77 -12.02 10.07
CA ASP A 33 -16.67 -12.57 9.25
C ASP A 33 -17.14 -13.51 8.14
N LYS A 34 -18.21 -14.29 8.39
CA LYS A 34 -18.73 -15.26 7.41
C LYS A 34 -19.70 -14.66 6.39
N VAL A 35 -20.19 -13.45 6.61
CA VAL A 35 -21.32 -12.88 5.83
C VAL A 35 -21.07 -11.49 5.28
N TRP A 36 -19.99 -10.80 5.69
CA TRP A 36 -19.74 -9.40 5.33
C TRP A 36 -19.86 -9.10 3.83
N HIS A 37 -19.41 -10.02 2.98
CA HIS A 37 -19.39 -9.86 1.52
C HIS A 37 -20.77 -10.05 0.86
N ARG A 38 -21.80 -10.40 1.64
CA ARG A 38 -23.20 -10.49 1.22
C ARG A 38 -24.04 -9.33 1.77
N LEU A 39 -23.46 -8.48 2.63
CA LEU A 39 -24.16 -7.32 3.18
C LEU A 39 -24.37 -6.25 2.09
N PRO A 40 -25.37 -5.39 2.23
CA PRO A 40 -25.48 -4.16 1.45
C PRO A 40 -24.17 -3.36 1.47
N VAL A 41 -23.85 -2.69 0.36
CA VAL A 41 -22.55 -2.02 0.12
C VAL A 41 -22.07 -1.21 1.32
N MET A 42 -22.92 -0.35 1.89
CA MET A 42 -22.54 0.52 3.02
C MET A 42 -22.15 -0.26 4.27
N LEU A 43 -22.84 -1.36 4.58
CA LEU A 43 -22.52 -2.21 5.72
C LEU A 43 -21.25 -3.03 5.47
N GLY A 44 -21.05 -3.50 4.24
CA GLY A 44 -19.80 -4.15 3.82
C GLY A 44 -18.60 -3.19 3.93
N LEU A 45 -18.77 -1.93 3.52
CA LEU A 45 -17.75 -0.89 3.65
C LEU A 45 -17.43 -0.55 5.11
N ALA A 46 -18.44 -0.47 5.98
CA ALA A 46 -18.23 -0.28 7.41
C ALA A 46 -17.42 -1.43 8.03
N TYR A 47 -17.78 -2.69 7.70
CA TYR A 47 -17.01 -3.87 8.10
C TYR A 47 -15.56 -3.79 7.63
N LEU A 48 -15.32 -3.48 6.35
CA LEU A 48 -13.96 -3.35 5.80
C LEU A 48 -13.19 -2.21 6.47
N GLY A 49 -13.86 -1.11 6.80
CA GLY A 49 -13.28 0.02 7.53
C GLY A 49 -12.81 -0.38 8.92
N PHE A 50 -13.65 -1.06 9.70
CA PHE A 50 -13.29 -1.58 11.02
C PHE A 50 -12.16 -2.61 10.93
N ARG A 51 -12.26 -3.56 10.00
CA ARG A 51 -11.23 -4.59 9.83
C ARG A 51 -9.88 -3.99 9.43
N ARG A 52 -9.86 -2.99 8.52
CA ARG A 52 -8.65 -2.26 8.15
C ARG A 52 -8.04 -1.50 9.33
N HIS A 53 -8.86 -0.82 10.12
CA HIS A 53 -8.39 -0.10 11.32
C HIS A 53 -7.71 -1.05 12.32
N LEU A 54 -8.32 -2.21 12.59
CA LEU A 54 -7.74 -3.23 13.45
C LEU A 54 -6.40 -3.74 12.88
N HIS A 55 -6.32 -3.99 11.58
CA HIS A 55 -5.06 -4.41 10.95
C HIS A 55 -3.96 -3.34 11.02
N TYR A 56 -4.27 -2.06 10.84
CA TYR A 56 -3.28 -0.99 11.01
C TYR A 56 -2.73 -0.93 12.44
N ARG A 57 -3.57 -1.20 13.44
CA ARG A 57 -3.16 -1.14 14.85
C ARG A 57 -2.41 -2.38 15.35
N TYR A 58 -2.72 -3.56 14.82
CA TYR A 58 -2.30 -4.83 15.41
C TYR A 58 -1.52 -5.74 14.46
N ASN A 59 -1.36 -5.35 13.18
CA ASN A 59 -0.68 -6.13 12.15
C ASN A 59 0.37 -5.32 11.36
N LEU A 60 0.93 -4.26 11.92
CA LEU A 60 2.10 -3.59 11.37
C LEU A 60 3.28 -3.83 12.33
N ILE A 61 4.21 -4.69 11.93
CA ILE A 61 5.37 -5.07 12.73
C ILE A 61 6.62 -4.57 12.01
N GLN A 62 7.31 -3.62 12.63
CA GLN A 62 8.60 -3.13 12.15
C GLN A 62 9.66 -4.23 12.28
N VAL A 63 10.56 -4.30 11.31
CA VAL A 63 11.70 -5.22 11.31
C VAL A 63 12.98 -4.41 11.17
N GLY A 64 13.89 -4.57 12.13
CA GLY A 64 15.11 -3.79 12.21
C GLY A 64 14.88 -2.36 12.72
N ASN A 65 15.98 -1.66 12.95
CA ASN A 65 15.97 -0.29 13.43
C ASN A 65 16.01 0.67 12.24
N THR A 66 15.30 1.79 12.36
CA THR A 66 15.42 2.94 11.46
C THR A 66 16.76 3.62 11.71
N GLN A 67 17.65 3.60 10.72
CA GLN A 67 18.95 4.30 10.78
C GLN A 67 18.97 5.56 9.90
N GLY A 68 17.85 5.90 9.28
CA GLY A 68 17.78 7.07 8.42
C GLY A 68 17.92 8.38 9.20
N LYS A 69 18.29 9.42 8.46
CA LYS A 69 18.49 10.76 8.96
C LYS A 69 17.35 11.66 8.51
N ASN A 70 17.17 12.76 9.25
CA ASN A 70 16.35 13.86 8.76
C ASN A 70 17.03 14.52 7.55
N TYR A 71 16.22 15.01 6.63
CA TYR A 71 16.63 15.68 5.39
C TYR A 71 15.64 16.80 5.07
N ASP A 72 16.02 17.73 4.19
CA ASP A 72 15.13 18.79 3.75
C ASP A 72 14.12 18.26 2.72
N LEU A 73 12.83 18.44 2.99
CA LEU A 73 11.76 17.99 2.11
C LEU A 73 11.64 18.85 0.85
N GLU A 74 12.05 20.12 0.92
CA GLU A 74 11.97 21.03 -0.23
C GLU A 74 13.05 20.73 -1.26
N GLU A 75 14.18 20.16 -0.83
CA GLU A 75 15.26 19.70 -1.72
C GLU A 75 14.81 18.51 -2.57
N TYR A 76 13.99 17.61 -2.01
CA TYR A 76 13.55 16.36 -2.66
C TYR A 76 12.06 16.40 -3.02
N SER A 77 11.73 17.16 -4.07
CA SER A 77 10.37 17.24 -4.63
C SER A 77 10.07 16.18 -5.72
N HIS A 78 10.95 15.19 -5.89
CA HIS A 78 10.86 14.14 -6.91
C HIS A 78 11.09 12.72 -6.32
N ARG A 79 10.87 11.67 -7.13
CA ARG A 79 11.15 10.28 -6.71
C ARG A 79 12.61 9.96 -6.98
N THR A 80 13.40 9.67 -5.96
CA THR A 80 14.81 9.26 -6.15
C THR A 80 14.93 7.91 -6.87
N PRO A 81 16.07 7.62 -7.52
CA PRO A 81 16.27 6.35 -8.22
C PRO A 81 16.21 5.12 -7.31
N ASP A 82 16.72 5.22 -6.09
CA ASP A 82 16.81 4.15 -5.10
C ASP A 82 15.64 4.16 -4.09
N GLY A 83 14.73 5.13 -4.16
CA GLY A 83 13.57 5.23 -3.27
C GLY A 83 13.85 5.89 -1.92
N THR A 84 15.04 6.45 -1.71
CA THR A 84 15.34 7.32 -0.55
C THR A 84 14.51 8.60 -0.53
N CYS A 85 14.54 9.32 0.59
CA CYS A 85 13.95 10.65 0.76
C CYS A 85 12.43 10.71 0.49
N ASN A 86 11.69 9.62 0.73
CA ASN A 86 10.23 9.59 0.60
C ASN A 86 9.48 9.76 1.92
N HIS A 87 10.06 9.36 3.04
CA HIS A 87 9.42 9.43 4.35
C HIS A 87 9.83 10.68 5.11
N HIS A 88 8.84 11.45 5.58
CA HIS A 88 9.02 12.81 6.12
C HIS A 88 9.98 12.98 7.33
N LYS A 89 10.55 11.91 7.88
CA LYS A 89 11.46 11.91 9.04
C LYS A 89 12.67 10.99 8.87
N ASP A 90 12.70 10.17 7.81
CA ASP A 90 13.70 9.13 7.64
C ASP A 90 13.98 8.98 6.14
N ASP A 91 15.20 9.29 5.71
CA ASP A 91 15.62 9.24 4.32
C ASP A 91 15.72 7.82 3.73
N GLN A 92 15.72 6.77 4.55
CA GLN A 92 15.90 5.38 4.11
C GLN A 92 14.60 4.60 4.02
N VAL A 93 13.54 5.00 4.74
CA VAL A 93 12.27 4.25 4.74
C VAL A 93 11.72 4.08 3.32
N GLY A 94 11.60 2.82 2.90
CA GLY A 94 11.09 2.43 1.58
C GLY A 94 12.14 2.43 0.45
N SER A 95 13.42 2.68 0.76
CA SER A 95 14.50 2.63 -0.21
C SER A 95 14.98 1.20 -0.48
N TYR A 96 15.69 1.04 -1.60
CA TYR A 96 16.36 -0.18 -1.97
C TYR A 96 17.35 -0.64 -0.88
N GLY A 97 17.34 -1.93 -0.57
CA GLY A 97 18.20 -2.53 0.46
C GLY A 97 17.65 -2.44 1.89
N THR A 98 16.47 -1.85 2.11
CA THR A 98 15.81 -1.88 3.42
C THR A 98 15.09 -3.19 3.73
N LEU A 99 14.94 -3.48 5.02
CA LEU A 99 14.28 -4.70 5.49
C LEU A 99 12.77 -4.66 5.22
N ILE A 100 12.22 -5.82 4.86
CA ILE A 100 10.78 -5.99 4.66
C ILE A 100 10.10 -6.14 6.03
N GLY A 101 9.15 -5.25 6.33
CA GLY A 101 8.30 -5.32 7.52
C GLY A 101 7.41 -6.57 7.54
N ARG A 102 6.73 -6.83 8.66
CA ARG A 102 5.87 -8.01 8.83
C ARG A 102 4.44 -7.62 9.19
N ASN A 103 3.48 -8.47 8.79
CA ASN A 103 2.08 -8.36 9.23
C ASN A 103 1.67 -9.40 10.27
N MET A 104 2.53 -10.40 10.50
CA MET A 104 2.34 -11.46 11.48
C MET A 104 3.66 -11.70 12.23
N PRO A 105 3.60 -12.08 13.52
CA PRO A 105 4.80 -12.50 14.25
C PRO A 105 5.54 -13.61 13.51
N PRO A 106 6.87 -13.70 13.64
CA PRO A 106 7.62 -14.80 13.07
C PRO A 106 7.10 -16.12 13.67
N SER A 107 6.83 -17.10 12.81
CA SER A 107 6.55 -18.46 13.24
C SER A 107 7.87 -19.21 13.41
N THR A 108 8.01 -19.96 14.50
CA THR A 108 9.17 -20.83 14.77
C THR A 108 9.13 -22.13 13.98
N THR A 109 8.12 -22.32 13.11
CA THR A 109 8.13 -23.42 12.15
C THR A 109 9.40 -23.33 11.31
N PRO A 110 10.30 -24.34 11.38
CA PRO A 110 11.43 -24.41 10.47
C PRO A 110 10.84 -24.61 9.08
N TYR A 111 10.73 -23.54 8.30
CA TYR A 111 10.71 -23.70 6.87
C TYR A 111 12.06 -24.33 6.54
N GLY A 112 12.05 -25.58 6.06
CA GLY A 112 13.25 -26.39 5.88
C GLY A 112 14.30 -25.63 5.08
N ILE A 113 15.44 -25.36 5.72
CA ILE A 113 16.70 -24.99 5.08
C ILE A 113 17.61 -26.22 5.27
N SER A 114 18.24 -26.67 4.20
CA SER A 114 19.24 -27.75 4.23
C SER A 114 20.43 -27.39 5.14
N GLU A 115 21.20 -28.39 5.60
CA GLU A 115 22.30 -28.24 6.57
C GLU A 115 23.43 -27.28 6.13
N ASP A 116 23.48 -26.89 4.87
CA ASP A 116 24.41 -25.95 4.26
C ASP A 116 23.89 -24.49 4.19
N GLY A 117 22.65 -24.22 4.60
CA GLY A 117 22.14 -22.86 4.73
C GLY A 117 21.81 -22.14 3.41
N LEU A 118 21.80 -22.84 2.27
CA LEU A 118 21.60 -22.28 0.93
C LEU A 118 20.21 -22.60 0.35
N LEU A 119 19.78 -21.80 -0.63
CA LEU A 119 18.57 -22.02 -1.43
C LEU A 119 18.72 -23.29 -2.28
N GLU A 120 17.66 -24.08 -2.46
CA GLU A 120 17.70 -25.23 -3.37
C GLU A 120 18.05 -24.77 -4.80
N HIS A 121 18.92 -25.50 -5.49
CA HIS A 121 19.29 -25.24 -6.88
C HIS A 121 18.75 -26.37 -7.76
N ASN A 122 18.27 -26.04 -8.97
CA ASN A 122 17.89 -27.08 -9.94
C ASN A 122 19.13 -27.77 -10.55
N GLU A 123 18.93 -28.81 -11.38
CA GLU A 123 20.00 -29.56 -12.07
C GLU A 123 20.93 -28.69 -12.95
N LYS A 124 20.60 -27.42 -13.17
CA LYS A 124 21.39 -26.44 -13.93
C LYS A 124 22.11 -25.39 -13.04
N GLY A 125 22.10 -25.56 -11.71
CA GLY A 125 22.80 -24.67 -10.79
C GLY A 125 22.16 -23.29 -10.62
N ILE A 126 20.84 -23.15 -10.84
CA ILE A 126 20.11 -21.90 -10.62
C ILE A 126 19.47 -21.92 -9.22
N PRO A 127 19.73 -20.92 -8.36
CA PRO A 127 19.09 -20.80 -7.05
C PRO A 127 17.58 -20.56 -7.20
N ILE A 128 16.78 -21.36 -6.50
CA ILE A 128 15.33 -21.22 -6.45
C ILE A 128 15.01 -20.14 -5.40
N SER A 129 14.85 -18.89 -5.86
CA SER A 129 14.46 -17.73 -5.05
C SER A 129 13.63 -16.73 -5.86
N GLY A 130 12.95 -15.81 -5.17
CA GLY A 130 11.81 -15.02 -5.64
C GLY A 130 12.04 -14.01 -6.77
N ASP A 131 13.28 -13.78 -7.19
CA ASP A 131 13.55 -13.08 -8.45
C ASP A 131 14.82 -13.59 -9.15
N ILE A 132 14.59 -14.44 -10.14
CA ILE A 132 15.51 -14.74 -11.26
C ILE A 132 14.80 -14.38 -12.57
N ARG A 133 14.34 -13.13 -12.70
CA ARG A 133 13.92 -12.48 -13.94
C ARG A 133 13.12 -13.37 -14.89
N ASN A 134 11.95 -13.83 -14.41
CA ASN A 134 10.94 -14.49 -15.24
C ASN A 134 10.24 -13.46 -16.13
N PHE A 135 10.94 -12.95 -17.14
CA PHE A 135 10.37 -12.08 -18.17
C PHE A 135 9.51 -12.90 -19.13
N TRP A 136 8.32 -12.39 -19.43
CA TRP A 136 7.46 -12.93 -20.48
C TRP A 136 6.91 -11.77 -21.32
N ALA A 137 6.49 -12.08 -22.55
CA ALA A 137 6.12 -11.06 -23.53
C ALA A 137 5.05 -10.07 -23.03
N GLY A 138 4.06 -10.53 -22.25
CA GLY A 138 3.02 -9.66 -21.69
C GLY A 138 3.57 -8.59 -20.75
N PHE A 139 4.55 -8.93 -19.90
CA PHE A 139 5.21 -7.97 -19.02
C PHE A 139 6.03 -6.94 -19.81
N THR A 140 6.76 -7.39 -20.85
CA THR A 140 7.52 -6.49 -21.73
C THR A 140 6.61 -5.52 -22.50
N LEU A 141 5.43 -5.95 -22.94
CA LEU A 141 4.44 -5.07 -23.58
C LEU A 141 3.93 -3.99 -22.62
N LEU A 142 3.66 -4.32 -21.36
CA LEU A 142 3.27 -3.32 -20.36
C LEU A 142 4.40 -2.32 -20.10
N HIS A 143 5.66 -2.77 -20.03
CA HIS A 143 6.81 -1.87 -19.93
C HIS A 143 6.89 -0.91 -21.11
N ALA A 144 6.80 -1.43 -22.34
CA ALA A 144 6.83 -0.60 -23.54
C ALA A 144 5.68 0.41 -23.55
N LEU A 145 4.49 0.01 -23.12
CA LEU A 145 3.33 0.89 -23.02
C LEU A 145 3.58 2.07 -22.06
N PHE A 146 4.08 1.80 -20.84
CA PHE A 146 4.32 2.86 -19.86
C PHE A 146 5.54 3.72 -20.19
N VAL A 147 6.54 3.19 -20.91
CA VAL A 147 7.61 4.02 -21.49
C VAL A 147 7.05 4.99 -22.54
N ARG A 148 6.12 4.53 -23.40
CA ARG A 148 5.46 5.42 -24.36
C ARG A 148 4.61 6.49 -23.68
N GLU A 149 3.90 6.13 -22.60
CA GLU A 149 3.14 7.09 -21.80
C GLU A 149 4.06 8.15 -21.17
N HIS A 150 5.19 7.72 -20.58
CA HIS A 150 6.20 8.63 -20.05
C HIS A 150 6.70 9.61 -21.12
N ASN A 151 7.07 9.11 -22.30
CA ASN A 151 7.55 9.96 -23.41
C ASN A 151 6.46 10.93 -23.88
N ALA A 152 5.20 10.49 -24.00
CA ALA A 152 4.10 11.37 -24.37
C ALA A 152 3.86 12.49 -23.34
N ILE A 153 4.05 12.20 -22.05
CA ILE A 153 4.01 13.21 -20.99
C ILE A 153 5.19 14.17 -21.11
N CYS A 154 6.42 13.69 -21.38
CA CYS A 154 7.58 14.54 -21.64
C CYS A 154 7.33 15.51 -22.80
N ASP A 155 6.81 15.01 -23.93
CA ASP A 155 6.48 15.82 -25.11
C ASP A 155 5.44 16.90 -24.77
N MET A 156 4.39 16.52 -24.03
CA MET A 156 3.35 17.45 -23.58
C MET A 156 3.92 18.52 -22.65
N LEU A 157 4.75 18.14 -21.67
CA LEU A 157 5.38 19.08 -20.74
C LEU A 157 6.33 20.03 -21.47
N LYS A 158 7.18 19.53 -22.37
CA LYS A 158 8.12 20.36 -23.13
C LYS A 158 7.40 21.38 -24.02
N LYS A 159 6.24 21.02 -24.57
CA LYS A 159 5.42 21.93 -25.37
C LYS A 159 4.83 23.09 -24.55
N HIS A 160 4.39 22.83 -23.32
CA HIS A 160 3.75 23.84 -22.46
C HIS A 160 4.76 24.61 -21.59
N TYR A 161 5.91 23.99 -21.28
CA TYR A 161 6.98 24.54 -20.45
C TYR A 161 8.33 24.36 -21.18
N PRO A 162 8.60 25.14 -22.25
CA PRO A 162 9.80 24.98 -23.07
C PRO A 162 11.11 25.19 -22.31
N GLU A 163 11.07 25.90 -21.19
CA GLU A 163 12.20 26.20 -20.31
C GLU A 163 12.68 25.00 -19.47
N LEU A 164 11.89 23.95 -19.34
CA LEU A 164 12.30 22.76 -18.59
C LEU A 164 13.47 22.07 -19.28
N ASP A 165 14.50 21.79 -18.48
CA ASP A 165 15.62 20.93 -18.85
C ASP A 165 15.22 19.45 -18.82
N ASP A 166 16.10 18.59 -19.34
CA ASP A 166 15.86 17.15 -19.48
C ASP A 166 15.57 16.46 -18.14
N GLU A 167 16.36 16.77 -17.11
CA GLU A 167 16.20 16.18 -15.78
C GLU A 167 14.85 16.55 -15.16
N LYS A 168 14.45 17.83 -15.24
CA LYS A 168 13.13 18.26 -14.75
C LYS A 168 12.01 17.59 -15.53
N LEU A 169 12.11 17.45 -16.84
CA LEU A 169 11.10 16.76 -17.65
C LEU A 169 10.96 15.30 -17.21
N TYR A 170 12.09 14.59 -17.10
CA TYR A 170 12.13 13.20 -16.65
C TYR A 170 11.47 13.04 -15.27
N GLN A 171 11.84 13.87 -14.29
CA GLN A 171 11.30 13.76 -12.93
C GLN A 171 9.80 14.03 -12.86
N HIS A 172 9.30 15.05 -13.55
CA HIS A 172 7.86 15.34 -13.61
C HIS A 172 7.10 14.23 -14.34
N ALA A 173 7.60 13.77 -15.49
CA ALA A 173 6.97 12.70 -16.24
C ALA A 173 6.97 11.36 -15.48
N ARG A 174 8.04 11.06 -14.73
CA ARG A 174 8.11 9.89 -13.82
C ARG A 174 7.04 9.98 -12.73
N LEU A 175 6.89 11.14 -12.08
CA LEU A 175 5.84 11.35 -11.07
C LEU A 175 4.43 11.11 -11.62
N VAL A 176 4.11 11.69 -12.77
CA VAL A 176 2.80 11.55 -13.41
C VAL A 176 2.56 10.10 -13.82
N THR A 177 3.53 9.46 -14.47
CA THR A 177 3.42 8.05 -14.93
C THR A 177 3.19 7.10 -13.75
N LEU A 178 3.94 7.26 -12.66
CA LEU A 178 3.75 6.44 -11.45
C LEU A 178 2.37 6.65 -10.82
N ALA A 179 1.86 7.89 -10.80
CA ALA A 179 0.52 8.18 -10.31
C ALA A 179 -0.57 7.56 -11.22
N VAL A 180 -0.37 7.56 -12.54
CA VAL A 180 -1.26 6.90 -13.51
C VAL A 180 -1.28 5.38 -13.26
N ILE A 181 -0.12 4.74 -13.12
CA ILE A 181 -0.02 3.30 -12.81
C ILE A 181 -0.78 2.98 -11.52
N ALA A 182 -0.52 3.73 -10.45
CA ALA A 182 -1.20 3.52 -9.16
C ALA A 182 -2.71 3.70 -9.28
N LYS A 183 -3.18 4.66 -10.08
CA LYS A 183 -4.60 4.90 -10.33
C LYS A 183 -5.25 3.73 -11.06
N VAL A 184 -4.68 3.31 -12.20
CA VAL A 184 -5.15 2.16 -12.98
C VAL A 184 -5.20 0.92 -12.10
N HIS A 185 -4.14 0.66 -11.32
CA HIS A 185 -4.13 -0.48 -10.42
C HIS A 185 -5.26 -0.41 -9.37
N THR A 186 -5.49 0.77 -8.77
CA THR A 186 -6.45 0.95 -7.67
C THR A 186 -7.90 0.86 -8.14
N ILE A 187 -8.30 1.65 -9.13
CA ILE A 187 -9.72 1.86 -9.47
C ILE A 187 -10.19 1.12 -10.73
N ASP A 188 -9.29 0.39 -11.39
CA ASP A 188 -9.60 -0.41 -12.59
C ASP A 188 -9.21 -1.87 -12.36
N TRP A 189 -7.91 -2.18 -12.30
CA TRP A 189 -7.45 -3.56 -12.17
C TRP A 189 -7.96 -4.28 -10.91
N THR A 190 -7.85 -3.66 -9.72
CA THR A 190 -8.28 -4.29 -8.47
C THR A 190 -9.80 -4.50 -8.42
N VAL A 191 -10.55 -3.59 -9.06
CA VAL A 191 -12.01 -3.67 -9.14
C VAL A 191 -12.42 -4.86 -10.02
N GLU A 192 -11.75 -5.06 -11.15
CA GLU A 192 -11.99 -6.21 -12.03
C GLU A 192 -11.50 -7.54 -11.44
N LEU A 193 -10.42 -7.52 -10.65
CA LEU A 193 -9.98 -8.69 -9.89
C LEU A 193 -11.03 -9.11 -8.87
N PHE A 194 -11.65 -8.14 -8.18
CA PHE A 194 -12.64 -8.38 -7.16
C PHE A 194 -14.02 -7.83 -7.54
N LYS A 195 -14.69 -8.52 -8.46
CA LYS A 195 -16.00 -8.17 -9.04
C LYS A 195 -17.16 -8.17 -8.02
N ARG A 196 -17.16 -7.23 -7.09
CA ARG A 196 -18.22 -7.00 -6.08
C ARG A 196 -18.44 -5.51 -5.87
N ASP A 197 -19.70 -5.10 -5.74
CA ASP A 197 -20.08 -3.69 -5.57
C ASP A 197 -19.41 -3.03 -4.36
N ALA A 198 -19.26 -3.77 -3.25
CA ALA A 198 -18.59 -3.26 -2.06
C ALA A 198 -17.10 -2.95 -2.30
N LEU A 199 -16.41 -3.73 -3.14
CA LEU A 199 -15.01 -3.51 -3.47
C LEU A 199 -14.85 -2.46 -4.57
N LEU A 200 -15.74 -2.42 -5.56
CA LEU A 200 -15.85 -1.29 -6.49
C LEU A 200 -15.98 0.04 -5.73
N ALA A 201 -16.93 0.11 -4.79
CA ALA A 201 -17.11 1.29 -3.94
C ALA A 201 -15.88 1.54 -3.07
N GLY A 202 -15.36 0.52 -2.39
CA GLY A 202 -14.22 0.64 -1.47
C GLY A 202 -12.95 1.16 -2.14
N MET A 203 -12.61 0.64 -3.32
CA MET A 203 -11.43 1.08 -4.07
C MET A 203 -11.59 2.51 -4.60
N ARG A 204 -12.79 2.89 -5.05
CA ARG A 204 -13.08 4.28 -5.44
C ARG A 204 -13.06 5.23 -4.24
N LEU A 205 -13.50 4.80 -3.07
CA LEU A 205 -13.40 5.58 -1.82
C LEU A 205 -11.94 5.76 -1.39
N ASN A 206 -11.07 4.76 -1.57
CA ASN A 206 -9.64 4.93 -1.32
C ASN A 206 -9.03 6.05 -2.18
N TRP A 207 -9.45 6.16 -3.45
CA TRP A 207 -8.93 7.19 -4.35
C TRP A 207 -9.62 8.55 -4.22
N TYR A 208 -10.95 8.59 -4.18
CA TYR A 208 -11.77 9.80 -4.28
C TYR A 208 -12.50 10.18 -2.98
N GLY A 209 -12.64 9.25 -2.03
CA GLY A 209 -13.43 9.44 -0.82
C GLY A 209 -14.94 9.47 -1.06
N PHE A 210 -15.71 9.61 0.02
CA PHE A 210 -17.17 9.59 -0.01
C PHE A 210 -17.80 10.75 -0.78
N LEU A 211 -17.11 11.88 -0.93
CA LEU A 211 -17.59 12.99 -1.77
C LEU A 211 -17.54 12.65 -3.26
N GLY A 212 -16.76 11.64 -3.64
CA GLY A 212 -16.64 11.17 -5.01
C GLY A 212 -15.78 12.05 -5.90
N LYS A 213 -15.61 11.59 -7.15
CA LYS A 213 -14.70 12.18 -8.13
C LYS A 213 -15.04 13.63 -8.46
N SER A 214 -16.28 13.91 -8.85
CA SER A 214 -16.66 15.24 -9.34
C SER A 214 -16.45 16.33 -8.29
N VAL A 215 -16.79 16.05 -7.03
CA VAL A 215 -16.57 17.00 -5.93
C VAL A 215 -15.07 17.17 -5.67
N LYS A 216 -14.32 16.06 -5.56
CA LYS A 216 -12.88 16.13 -5.32
C LYS A 216 -12.12 16.87 -6.43
N ASP A 217 -12.51 16.68 -7.69
CA ASP A 217 -11.90 17.37 -8.82
C ASP A 217 -12.23 18.87 -8.81
N LEU A 218 -13.42 19.25 -8.31
CA LEU A 218 -13.86 20.65 -8.24
C LEU A 218 -13.22 21.43 -7.08
N ILE A 219 -13.20 20.86 -5.87
CA ILE A 219 -12.78 21.59 -4.64
C ILE A 219 -11.48 21.07 -4.02
N GLY A 220 -10.86 20.07 -4.64
CA GLY A 220 -9.67 19.40 -4.13
C GLY A 220 -9.93 18.51 -2.91
N HIS A 221 -8.85 18.11 -2.23
CA HIS A 221 -8.94 17.30 -1.01
C HIS A 221 -9.38 18.14 0.20
N LYS A 222 -10.53 17.78 0.78
CA LYS A 222 -11.11 18.45 1.96
C LYS A 222 -11.60 17.45 3.01
N PHE A 223 -11.57 17.88 4.27
CA PHE A 223 -12.16 17.18 5.43
C PHE A 223 -11.58 15.78 5.75
N GLY A 224 -10.43 15.43 5.18
CA GLY A 224 -9.68 14.22 5.52
C GLY A 224 -9.88 13.04 4.57
N HIS A 225 -9.31 11.90 4.95
CA HIS A 225 -9.20 10.74 4.08
C HIS A 225 -10.51 9.99 3.82
N ILE A 226 -11.47 10.06 4.74
CA ILE A 226 -12.78 9.42 4.57
C ILE A 226 -13.58 10.17 3.49
N THR A 227 -13.61 11.49 3.55
CA THR A 227 -14.39 12.34 2.64
C THR A 227 -13.75 12.48 1.27
N SER A 228 -12.43 12.64 1.18
CA SER A 228 -11.72 12.93 -0.08
C SER A 228 -10.71 11.86 -0.50
N GLY A 229 -10.67 10.71 0.17
CA GLY A 229 -9.78 9.60 -0.16
C GLY A 229 -8.37 9.77 0.41
N LEU A 230 -7.54 8.73 0.26
CA LEU A 230 -6.15 8.72 0.72
C LEU A 230 -5.25 9.62 -0.13
N VAL A 231 -5.50 9.68 -1.44
CA VAL A 231 -4.71 10.50 -2.37
C VAL A 231 -4.98 11.99 -2.12
N GLY A 232 -3.93 12.79 -1.95
CA GLY A 232 -4.04 14.24 -1.70
C GLY A 232 -4.13 14.63 -0.22
N LEU A 233 -3.88 13.69 0.70
CA LEU A 233 -3.70 14.04 2.10
C LEU A 233 -2.53 15.02 2.28
N LYS A 234 -2.71 15.99 3.17
CA LYS A 234 -1.67 17.00 3.50
C LYS A 234 -0.39 16.41 4.07
N ARG A 235 -0.48 15.24 4.72
CA ARG A 235 0.66 14.52 5.28
C ARG A 235 0.50 13.02 5.04
N PRO A 236 1.60 12.31 4.77
CA PRO A 236 1.57 10.84 4.73
C PRO A 236 1.19 10.28 6.11
N LYS A 237 0.66 9.06 6.13
CA LYS A 237 0.32 8.33 7.36
C LYS A 237 0.90 6.92 7.30
N ASP A 238 1.72 6.60 8.28
CA ASP A 238 2.37 5.30 8.51
C ASP A 238 1.74 4.52 9.69
N HIS A 239 0.77 5.13 10.38
CA HIS A 239 0.11 4.56 11.56
C HIS A 239 1.06 4.26 12.74
N GLY A 240 2.19 4.97 12.83
CA GLY A 240 3.15 4.80 13.92
C GLY A 240 3.98 3.51 13.81
N SER A 241 4.01 2.88 12.64
CA SER A 241 4.80 1.67 12.40
C SER A 241 6.32 1.89 12.41
N LEU A 242 6.77 3.14 12.51
CA LEU A 242 8.18 3.54 12.54
C LEU A 242 8.56 4.22 13.87
N THR A 243 7.64 4.24 14.84
CA THR A 243 7.82 4.93 16.12
C THR A 243 7.73 3.95 17.29
N HIS A 244 8.64 2.97 17.36
CA HIS A 244 8.94 2.22 18.59
C HIS A 244 10.38 1.70 18.58
#